data_AF-A0A1F5XZU3-F1
#
_entry.id   AF-A0A1F5XZU3-F1
#
_cell.length_a   1.000
_cell.length_b   1.000
_cell.length_c   1.000
_cell.angle_alpha   90.00
_cell.angle_beta   90.00
_cell.angle_gamma   90.00
#
_symmetry.space_group_name_H-M   'P 1'
#
loop_
_entity.id
_entity.type
_entity.pdbx_description
1 polymer ?
#
loop_
_entity_poly.entity_id
_entity_poly.type
_entity_poly.pdbx_seq_one_letter_code
_entity_poly.pdbx_strand_id
1 'polypeptide(L)'
;MTKSQKLSLFLLRVSIGWLFLYAGLSKLMKGNWSAAGYLNSAKTFPDLYHWFASPGILPVINFLNEYGQILIGISLILGILVRYSSISAVLMMILYYFAVLQFPKIGTTAYIVDEHVIYALVLLLLFAMRTGKILGLEGKIIKME
;
A
#
# COMPACT_ATOMS: atom_id res chain seq x y z
N MET A 1 20.48 -12.40 11.82
CA MET A 1 20.06 -11.00 12.02
C MET A 1 20.34 -10.56 13.44
N THR A 2 21.01 -9.43 13.61
CA THR A 2 21.26 -8.80 14.91
C THR A 2 19.96 -8.25 15.51
N LYS A 3 19.95 -7.95 16.82
CA LYS A 3 18.78 -7.35 17.49
C LYS A 3 18.37 -6.03 16.82
N SER A 4 19.34 -5.18 16.50
CA SER A 4 19.09 -3.89 15.84
C SER A 4 18.45 -4.07 14.47
N GLN A 5 18.94 -5.00 13.63
CA GLN A 5 18.33 -5.28 12.32
C GLN A 5 16.87 -5.74 12.43
N LYS A 6 16.57 -6.62 13.41
CA LYS A 6 15.20 -7.07 13.66
C LYS A 6 14.29 -5.93 14.11
N LEU A 7 14.79 -5.07 15.00
CA LEU A 7 14.06 -3.90 15.47
C LEU A 7 13.80 -2.90 14.34
N SER A 8 14.79 -2.62 13.50
CA SER A 8 14.62 -1.73 12.33
C SER A 8 13.57 -2.24 11.35
N LEU A 9 13.58 -3.54 11.01
CA LEU A 9 12.55 -4.11 10.14
C LEU A 9 11.16 -4.10 10.79
N PHE A 10 11.07 -4.35 12.09
CA PHE A 10 9.82 -4.26 12.83
C PHE A 10 9.25 -2.85 12.80
N LEU A 11 10.07 -1.84 13.12
CA LEU A 11 9.66 -0.43 13.09
C LEU A 11 9.23 -0.03 11.68
N LEU A 12 10.02 -0.37 10.65
CA LEU A 12 9.66 -0.09 9.26
C LEU A 12 8.31 -0.72 8.87
N ARG A 13 8.08 -1.98 9.25
CA ARG A 13 6.83 -2.71 9.00
C ARG A 13 5.63 -2.02 9.67
N VAL A 14 5.78 -1.64 10.94
CA VAL A 14 4.72 -0.96 11.69
C VAL A 14 4.46 0.44 11.12
N SER A 15 5.51 1.19 10.78
CA SER A 15 5.37 2.54 10.22
C SER A 15 4.65 2.55 8.88
N ILE A 16 5.02 1.67 7.94
CA ILE A 16 4.32 1.59 6.65
C ILE A 16 2.92 1.01 6.82
N GLY A 17 2.72 0.05 7.73
CA GLY A 17 1.38 -0.45 8.08
C GLY A 17 0.48 0.65 8.64
N TRP A 18 1.02 1.53 9.49
CA TRP A 18 0.30 2.69 10.01
C TRP A 18 -0.13 3.66 8.92
N LEU A 19 0.75 3.92 7.94
CA LEU A 19 0.46 4.78 6.79
C LEU A 19 -0.76 4.26 6.01
N PHE A 20 -0.78 2.96 5.68
CA PHE A 20 -1.92 2.34 4.99
C PHE A 20 -3.19 2.35 5.85
N LEU A 21 -3.08 2.03 7.14
CA LEU A 21 -4.23 2.00 8.05
C LEU A 21 -4.89 3.38 8.16
N TYR A 22 -4.09 4.43 8.37
CA TYR A 22 -4.58 5.80 8.43
C TYR A 22 -5.19 6.24 7.10
N ALA A 23 -4.53 5.93 5.98
CA ALA A 23 -5.02 6.28 4.64
C ALA A 23 -6.38 5.64 4.34
N GLY A 24 -6.62 4.40 4.76
CA GLY A 24 -7.92 3.74 4.57
C GLY A 24 -8.99 4.25 5.55
N LEU A 25 -8.65 4.38 6.84
CA LEU A 25 -9.58 4.90 7.86
C LEU A 25 -10.05 6.32 7.54
N SER A 26 -9.15 7.20 7.10
CA SER A 26 -9.50 8.57 6.72
C SER A 26 -10.49 8.63 5.55
N LYS A 27 -10.43 7.70 4.59
CA LYS A 27 -11.39 7.59 3.49
C LYS A 27 -12.75 7.11 4.01
N LEU A 28 -12.74 6.02 4.78
CA LEU A 28 -13.95 5.44 5.36
C LEU A 28 -14.70 6.42 6.25
N MET A 29 -13.99 7.15 7.12
CA MET A 29 -14.56 8.13 8.04
C MET A 29 -15.12 9.37 7.34
N LYS A 30 -14.65 9.68 6.12
CA LYS A 30 -15.18 10.80 5.34
C LYS A 30 -16.59 10.51 4.81
N GLY A 31 -16.96 9.23 4.66
CA GLY A 31 -18.30 8.77 4.27
C GLY A 31 -18.70 9.04 2.81
N ASN A 32 -18.15 10.08 2.18
CA ASN A 32 -18.40 10.46 0.78
C ASN A 32 -17.12 10.47 -0.07
N TRP A 33 -16.07 9.77 0.37
CA TRP A 33 -14.83 9.69 -0.39
C TRP A 33 -15.04 8.93 -1.71
N SER A 34 -14.32 9.33 -2.75
CA SER A 34 -14.35 8.67 -4.06
C SER A 34 -13.02 8.81 -4.78
N ALA A 35 -12.60 7.73 -5.44
CA ALA A 35 -11.42 7.71 -6.29
C ALA A 35 -11.65 8.40 -7.64
N ALA A 36 -12.89 8.73 -8.01
CA ALA A 36 -13.23 9.20 -9.36
C ALA A 36 -12.39 10.41 -9.81
N GLY A 37 -12.20 11.41 -8.94
CA GLY A 37 -11.39 12.58 -9.27
C GLY A 37 -9.92 12.24 -9.52
N TYR A 38 -9.36 11.31 -8.74
CA TYR A 38 -8.00 10.83 -8.90
C TYR A 38 -7.83 10.05 -10.21
N LEU A 39 -8.76 9.11 -10.49
CA LEU A 39 -8.74 8.28 -11.68
C LEU A 39 -8.91 9.09 -12.98
N ASN A 40 -9.87 10.03 -13.01
CA ASN A 40 -10.09 10.88 -14.19
C ASN A 40 -8.97 11.91 -14.42
N SER A 41 -8.09 12.11 -13.44
CA SER A 41 -6.94 13.02 -13.56
C SER A 41 -5.65 12.30 -13.96
N ALA A 42 -5.71 10.99 -14.24
CA ALA A 42 -4.55 10.16 -14.51
C ALA A 42 -3.74 10.65 -15.70
N LYS A 43 -2.41 10.59 -15.56
CA LYS A 43 -1.45 11.12 -16.54
C LYS A 43 -0.84 10.06 -17.43
N THR A 44 -0.58 8.86 -16.89
CA THR A 44 -0.15 7.70 -17.67
C THR A 44 -1.29 6.68 -17.75
N PHE A 45 -1.46 6.02 -18.90
CA PHE A 45 -2.53 5.05 -19.18
C PHE A 45 -3.97 5.55 -18.92
N PRO A 46 -4.35 6.76 -19.37
CA PRO A 46 -5.64 7.37 -19.01
C PRO A 46 -6.85 6.48 -19.33
N ASP A 47 -6.83 5.72 -20.43
CA ASP A 47 -7.93 4.82 -20.79
C ASP A 47 -8.19 3.73 -19.73
N LEU A 48 -7.14 3.17 -19.14
CA LEU A 48 -7.24 2.20 -18.05
C LEU A 48 -7.87 2.83 -16.81
N TYR A 49 -7.44 4.05 -16.45
CA TYR A 49 -7.98 4.74 -15.28
C TYR A 49 -9.40 5.25 -15.49
N HIS A 50 -9.75 5.67 -16.71
CA HIS A 50 -11.13 6.01 -17.07
C HIS A 50 -12.05 4.78 -17.01
N TRP A 51 -11.55 3.61 -17.42
CA TRP A 51 -12.27 2.36 -17.23
C TRP A 51 -12.51 2.06 -15.75
N PHE A 52 -11.49 2.23 -14.89
CA PHE A 52 -11.67 2.14 -13.44
C PHE A 52 -12.66 3.17 -12.89
N ALA A 53 -12.75 4.35 -13.48
CA ALA A 53 -13.69 5.40 -13.11
C ALA A 53 -15.12 5.17 -13.63
N SER A 54 -15.34 4.14 -14.46
CA SER A 54 -16.66 3.84 -15.01
C SER A 54 -17.67 3.47 -13.91
N PRO A 55 -18.97 3.79 -14.07
CA PRO A 55 -19.97 3.59 -13.02
C PRO A 55 -20.08 2.15 -12.50
N GLY A 56 -19.77 1.15 -13.33
CA GLY A 56 -19.81 -0.27 -12.96
C GLY A 56 -18.61 -0.73 -12.13
N ILE A 57 -17.48 -0.01 -12.17
CA ILE A 57 -16.20 -0.45 -11.57
C ILE A 57 -15.79 0.46 -10.41
N LEU A 58 -16.11 1.76 -10.49
CA LEU A 58 -15.77 2.74 -9.47
C LEU A 58 -16.14 2.31 -8.04
N PRO A 59 -17.31 1.70 -7.76
CA PRO A 59 -17.62 1.22 -6.41
C PRO A 59 -16.62 0.18 -5.89
N VAL A 60 -16.13 -0.71 -6.76
CA VAL A 60 -15.11 -1.71 -6.42
C VAL A 60 -13.78 -1.03 -6.11
N ILE A 61 -13.39 -0.03 -6.91
CA ILE A 61 -12.15 0.72 -6.67
C ILE A 61 -12.24 1.48 -5.35
N ASN A 62 -13.38 2.10 -5.05
CA ASN A 62 -13.60 2.78 -3.78
C ASN A 62 -13.47 1.81 -2.60
N PHE A 63 -14.15 0.67 -2.68
CA PHE A 63 -14.07 -0.39 -1.67
C PHE A 63 -12.64 -0.88 -1.45
N LEU A 64 -11.88 -1.15 -2.52
CA LEU A 64 -10.48 -1.58 -2.42
C LEU A 64 -9.57 -0.51 -1.80
N ASN A 65 -9.83 0.77 -2.07
CA ASN A 65 -9.05 1.87 -1.49
C ASN A 65 -9.38 2.11 -0.02
N GLU A 66 -10.62 1.90 0.42
CA GLU A 66 -11.02 2.04 1.81
C GLU A 66 -10.60 0.80 2.61
N TYR A 67 -11.20 -0.35 2.30
CA TYR A 67 -11.03 -1.57 3.07
C TYR A 67 -9.72 -2.28 2.77
N GLY A 68 -9.26 -2.27 1.51
CA GLY A 68 -7.99 -2.90 1.14
C GLY A 68 -6.82 -2.25 1.88
N GLN A 69 -6.79 -0.92 1.98
CA GLN A 69 -5.75 -0.21 2.73
C GLN A 69 -5.82 -0.49 4.23
N ILE A 70 -7.02 -0.54 4.82
CA ILE A 70 -7.21 -0.91 6.24
C ILE A 70 -6.68 -2.31 6.51
N LEU A 71 -7.06 -3.30 5.70
CA LEU A 71 -6.64 -4.70 5.87
C LEU A 71 -5.13 -4.87 5.71
N ILE A 72 -4.53 -4.21 4.71
CA ILE A 72 -3.07 -4.16 4.54
C ILE A 72 -2.42 -3.57 5.79
N GLY A 73 -2.90 -2.43 6.28
CA GLY A 73 -2.33 -1.75 7.44
C GLY A 73 -2.35 -2.63 8.70
N ILE A 74 -3.50 -3.23 9.00
CA ILE A 74 -3.67 -4.16 10.13
C ILE A 74 -2.72 -5.37 9.99
N SER A 75 -2.69 -5.99 8.80
CA SER A 75 -1.83 -7.14 8.51
C SER A 75 -0.35 -6.82 8.77
N LEU A 76 0.12 -5.66 8.31
CA LEU A 76 1.52 -5.23 8.49
C LEU A 76 1.83 -4.90 9.95
N ILE A 77 0.96 -4.17 10.65
CA ILE A 77 1.16 -3.82 12.06
C ILE A 77 1.25 -5.09 12.92
N LEU A 78 0.25 -5.97 12.81
CA LEU A 78 0.20 -7.23 13.56
C LEU A 78 1.29 -8.22 13.11
N GLY A 79 1.81 -8.06 11.90
CA GLY A 79 2.78 -8.97 11.32
C GLY A 79 2.15 -10.33 10.99
N ILE A 80 0.93 -10.33 10.45
CA ILE A 80 0.17 -11.53 10.03
C ILE A 80 -0.09 -11.43 8.53
N LEU A 81 0.17 -12.50 7.76
CA LEU A 81 0.02 -12.51 6.30
C LEU A 81 0.81 -11.41 5.58
N VAL A 82 1.94 -10.98 6.15
CA VAL A 82 2.76 -9.85 5.66
C VAL A 82 3.15 -10.01 4.20
N ARG A 83 3.41 -11.25 3.75
CA ARG A 83 3.79 -11.50 2.36
C ARG A 83 2.66 -11.17 1.38
N TYR A 84 1.43 -11.57 1.70
CA TYR A 84 0.28 -11.32 0.84
C TYR A 84 -0.09 -9.83 0.85
N SER A 85 -0.14 -9.22 2.04
CA SER A 85 -0.42 -7.78 2.14
C SER A 85 0.66 -6.93 1.47
N SER A 86 1.93 -7.32 1.55
CA SER A 86 3.02 -6.60 0.86
C SER A 86 2.85 -6.63 -0.66
N ILE A 87 2.51 -7.78 -1.27
CA ILE A 87 2.28 -7.86 -2.72
C ILE A 87 1.08 -6.99 -3.13
N SER A 88 -0.04 -7.09 -2.41
CA SER A 88 -1.22 -6.27 -2.70
C SER A 88 -0.93 -4.77 -2.56
N ALA A 89 -0.17 -4.39 -1.53
CA ALA A 89 0.24 -3.01 -1.31
C ALA A 89 1.19 -2.50 -2.41
N VAL A 90 2.13 -3.33 -2.88
CA VAL A 90 3.00 -3.00 -4.03
C VAL A 90 2.18 -2.74 -5.27
N LEU A 91 1.20 -3.59 -5.57
CA LEU A 91 0.31 -3.40 -6.71
C LEU A 91 -0.45 -2.07 -6.62
N MET A 92 -0.97 -1.72 -5.43
CA MET A 92 -1.62 -0.42 -5.22
C MET A 92 -0.65 0.75 -5.45
N MET A 93 0.58 0.67 -4.93
CA MET A 93 1.58 1.73 -5.13
C MET A 93 1.95 1.90 -6.60
N ILE A 94 2.09 0.81 -7.36
CA ILE A 94 2.35 0.87 -8.81
C ILE A 94 1.18 1.55 -9.54
N LEU A 95 -0.06 1.21 -9.19
CA LEU A 95 -1.24 1.84 -9.77
C LEU A 95 -1.36 3.32 -9.41
N TYR A 96 -0.96 3.74 -8.22
CA TYR A 96 -0.94 5.16 -7.87
C TYR A 96 0.18 5.92 -8.58
N TYR A 97 1.36 5.32 -8.66
CA TYR A 97 2.53 5.88 -9.34
C TYR A 97 2.20 6.27 -10.79
N PHE A 98 1.63 5.35 -11.57
CA PHE A 98 1.30 5.62 -12.97
C PHE A 98 0.15 6.63 -13.13
N ALA A 99 -0.74 6.77 -12.14
CA ALA A 99 -1.78 7.78 -12.21
C ALA A 99 -1.19 9.20 -12.20
N VAL A 100 -0.08 9.43 -11.48
CA VAL A 100 0.53 10.76 -11.33
C VAL A 100 1.76 11.00 -12.21
N LEU A 101 2.34 9.95 -12.79
CA LEU A 101 3.55 10.03 -13.60
C LEU A 101 3.33 10.87 -14.88
N GLN A 102 4.14 11.90 -15.05
CA GLN A 102 4.29 12.68 -16.28
C GLN A 102 5.74 12.59 -16.74
N PHE A 103 6.07 11.45 -17.36
CA PHE A 103 7.46 11.08 -17.58
C PHE A 103 8.29 12.24 -18.17
N PRO A 104 9.45 12.57 -17.56
CA PRO A 104 10.11 11.88 -16.44
C PRO A 104 9.82 12.46 -15.05
N LYS A 105 8.89 13.42 -14.94
CA LYS A 105 8.55 14.10 -13.68
C LYS A 105 7.30 13.51 -13.03
N ILE A 106 7.18 13.73 -11.72
CA ILE A 106 6.01 13.36 -10.93
C ILE A 106 5.61 14.58 -10.12
N GLY A 107 4.45 15.16 -10.46
CA GLY A 107 4.03 16.44 -9.92
C GLY A 107 5.07 17.54 -10.14
N THR A 108 5.23 18.42 -9.15
CA THR A 108 6.16 19.56 -9.19
C THR A 108 7.47 19.32 -8.45
N THR A 109 7.51 18.31 -7.58
CA THR A 109 8.57 18.12 -6.58
C THR A 109 9.44 16.88 -6.83
N ALA A 110 8.97 15.90 -7.59
CA ALA A 110 9.66 14.63 -7.79
C ALA A 110 10.01 14.36 -9.26
N TYR A 111 11.08 13.58 -9.45
CA TYR A 111 11.42 12.98 -10.74
C TYR A 111 10.91 11.53 -10.78
N ILE A 112 11.50 10.65 -11.57
CA ILE A 112 11.12 9.23 -11.74
C ILE A 112 10.82 8.50 -10.41
N VAL A 113 11.45 8.88 -9.29
CA VAL A 113 11.24 8.27 -7.97
C VAL A 113 10.48 9.23 -7.06
N ASP A 114 9.27 8.85 -6.67
CA ASP A 114 8.43 9.51 -5.68
C ASP A 114 8.13 8.58 -4.48
N GLU A 115 7.22 9.00 -3.59
CA GLU A 115 6.81 8.20 -2.44
C GLU A 115 6.25 6.82 -2.82
N HIS A 116 5.53 6.69 -3.94
CA HIS A 116 4.94 5.41 -4.36
C HIS A 116 6.03 4.38 -4.68
N VAL A 117 7.08 4.80 -5.40
CA VAL A 117 8.23 3.94 -5.70
C VAL A 117 8.95 3.53 -4.41
N ILE A 118 9.19 4.48 -3.50
CA ILE A 118 9.88 4.21 -2.23
C ILE A 118 9.06 3.22 -1.40
N TYR A 119 7.75 3.42 -1.29
CA TYR A 119 6.87 2.53 -0.54
C TYR A 119 6.81 1.13 -1.16
N ALA A 120 6.74 1.02 -2.49
CA ALA A 120 6.80 -0.26 -3.18
C ALA A 120 8.10 -1.02 -2.88
N LEU A 121 9.24 -0.35 -2.91
CA LEU A 121 10.54 -0.97 -2.59
C LEU A 121 10.63 -1.40 -1.12
N VAL A 122 10.11 -0.59 -0.19
CA VAL A 122 10.02 -0.98 1.23
C VAL A 122 9.16 -2.23 1.41
N LEU A 123 8.00 -2.29 0.77
CA LEU A 123 7.10 -3.45 0.84
C LEU A 123 7.74 -4.70 0.23
N LEU A 124 8.47 -4.56 -0.89
CA LEU A 124 9.24 -5.66 -1.48
C LEU A 124 10.36 -6.15 -0.54
N LEU A 125 11.04 -5.24 0.16
CA LEU A 125 12.01 -5.61 1.20
C LEU A 125 11.33 -6.40 2.33
N LEU A 126 10.18 -5.94 2.84
CA LEU A 126 9.43 -6.63 3.88
C LEU A 126 8.95 -8.02 3.43
N PHE A 127 8.52 -8.13 2.18
CA PHE A 127 8.17 -9.40 1.53
C PHE A 127 9.36 -10.36 1.47
N ALA A 128 10.49 -9.90 0.94
CA ALA A 128 11.69 -10.70 0.75
C ALA A 128 12.27 -11.19 2.09
N MET A 129 12.28 -10.30 3.09
CA MET A 129 12.79 -10.60 4.44
C MET A 129 11.81 -11.40 5.31
N ARG A 130 10.61 -11.70 4.81
CA ARG A 130 9.55 -12.44 5.53
C ARG A 130 9.29 -11.87 6.93
N THR A 131 9.14 -10.55 7.01
CA THR A 131 9.13 -9.83 8.30
C THR A 131 7.95 -10.17 9.20
N GLY A 132 6.91 -10.87 8.73
CA GLY A 132 5.88 -11.46 9.59
C GLY A 132 6.44 -12.45 10.62
N LYS A 133 7.52 -13.17 10.28
CA LYS A 133 8.22 -14.08 11.22
C LYS A 133 9.17 -13.36 12.17
N ILE A 134 9.48 -12.09 11.90
CA ILE A 134 10.43 -11.28 12.66
C ILE A 134 9.64 -10.33 13.56
N LEU A 135 9.51 -10.66 14.84
CA LEU A 135 8.74 -9.85 15.81
C LEU A 135 7.30 -9.58 15.31
N GLY A 136 6.72 -10.48 14.51
CA GLY A 136 5.32 -10.48 14.12
C GLY A 136 4.58 -11.65 14.75
N LEU A 137 3.25 -11.57 14.78
CA LEU A 137 2.41 -12.62 15.37
C LEU A 137 2.43 -13.92 14.54
N GLU A 138 2.71 -13.85 13.23
CA GLU A 138 2.87 -15.03 12.37
C GLU A 138 3.93 -16.00 12.91
N GLY A 139 5.06 -15.49 13.41
CA GLY A 139 6.11 -16.32 14.01
C GLY A 139 5.71 -16.98 15.35
N LYS A 140 4.71 -16.45 16.05
CA LYS A 140 4.18 -17.03 17.30
C LYS A 140 3.14 -18.12 17.02
N ILE A 141 2.28 -17.90 16.03
CA ILE A 141 1.21 -18.84 15.64
C ILE A 141 1.82 -20.16 15.16
N ILE A 142 2.84 -20.11 14.29
CA ILE A 142 3.51 -21.31 13.75
C ILE A 142 4.25 -22.12 14.83
N LYS A 143 4.57 -21.53 15.98
CA LYS A 143 5.31 -22.21 17.05
C LYS A 143 4.39 -22.94 18.05
N MET A 144 3.08 -22.75 17.94
CA MET A 144 2.08 -23.37 18.81
C MET A 144 1.47 -24.65 18.22
N GLU A 145 1.91 -25.05 17.01
CA GLU A 145 1.65 -26.34 16.36
C GLU A 145 2.91 -27.21 16.44
#